data_AF-A0A960Y978-F1
#
_entry.id   AF-A0A960Y978-F1
#
_cell.length_a   1.000
_cell.length_b   1.000
_cell.length_c   1.000
_cell.angle_alpha   90.00
_cell.angle_beta   90.00
_cell.angle_gamma   90.00
#
_symmetry.space_group_name_H-M   'P 1'
#
loop_
_entity.id
_entity.type
_entity.pdbx_description
1 polymer ?
#
loop_
_entity_poly.entity_id
_entity_poly.type
_entity_poly.pdbx_seq_one_letter_code
_entity_poly.pdbx_strand_id
1 'polypeptide(L)'
;IREVVRAKGLPSAEEVNATSNGRWVTYVGIVICRQHPGTAGGVTFLTMEDETGFVNLVIWRRLYEEYRTVINTSPLLCVRGKLQSEDGTVHLIAEKFWRGEARLQKIGTQSRDYR
;
A
#
# COMPACT_ATOMS: atom_id res chain seq x y z
N ILE A 1 -6.06 9.30 10.89
CA ILE A 1 -5.84 8.70 9.54
C ILE A 1 -7.18 8.19 8.99
N ARG A 2 -7.91 7.35 9.73
CA ARG A 2 -9.28 6.88 9.44
C ARG A 2 -10.21 7.88 8.75
N GLU A 3 -10.38 9.08 9.31
CA GLU A 3 -11.35 10.06 8.80
C GLU A 3 -10.99 10.54 7.39
N VAL A 4 -9.69 10.68 7.13
CA VAL A 4 -9.15 11.08 5.82
C VAL A 4 -9.17 9.90 4.83
N VAL A 5 -8.98 8.66 5.29
CA VAL A 5 -9.00 7.44 4.44
C VAL A 5 -10.45 7.06 4.05
N ARG A 6 -11.39 7.07 5.01
CA ARG A 6 -12.83 6.82 4.76
C ARG A 6 -13.48 7.90 3.91
N ALA A 7 -13.17 9.18 4.15
CA ALA A 7 -13.70 10.27 3.32
C ALA A 7 -13.27 10.17 1.84
N LYS A 8 -12.25 9.36 1.55
CA LYS A 8 -11.63 9.21 0.23
C LYS A 8 -11.91 7.87 -0.45
N GLY A 9 -12.76 7.01 0.13
CA GLY A 9 -13.14 5.71 -0.44
C GLY A 9 -11.99 4.71 -0.56
N LEU A 10 -10.94 4.86 0.25
CA LEU A 10 -9.82 3.92 0.31
C LEU A 10 -10.15 2.82 1.32
N PRO A 11 -9.85 1.54 1.00
CA PRO A 11 -10.12 0.44 1.89
C PRO A 11 -9.23 0.45 3.13
N SER A 12 -9.75 -0.04 4.24
CA SER A 12 -8.98 -0.34 5.46
C SER A 12 -8.12 -1.61 5.29
N ALA A 13 -7.14 -1.82 6.15
CA ALA A 13 -6.35 -3.06 6.16
C ALA A 13 -7.23 -4.32 6.24
N GLU A 14 -8.25 -4.30 7.09
CA GLU A 14 -9.24 -5.37 7.21
C GLU A 14 -9.96 -5.63 5.87
N GLU A 15 -10.44 -4.59 5.18
CA GLU A 15 -11.11 -4.71 3.89
C GLU A 15 -10.15 -5.20 2.79
N VAL A 16 -8.90 -4.75 2.82
CA VAL A 16 -7.85 -5.22 1.91
C VAL A 16 -7.61 -6.73 2.09
N ASN A 17 -7.51 -7.19 3.33
CA ASN A 17 -7.28 -8.60 3.64
C ASN A 17 -8.52 -9.49 3.35
N ALA A 18 -9.72 -8.92 3.38
CA ALA A 18 -10.96 -9.62 2.99
C ALA A 18 -11.25 -9.58 1.48
N THR A 19 -10.54 -8.76 0.70
CA THR A 19 -10.79 -8.58 -0.73
C THR A 19 -10.29 -9.78 -1.54
N SER A 20 -11.04 -10.15 -2.59
CA SER A 20 -10.69 -11.26 -3.46
C SER A 20 -9.32 -11.10 -4.15
N ASN A 21 -8.59 -12.23 -4.25
CA ASN A 21 -7.34 -12.33 -4.99
C ASN A 21 -7.44 -11.74 -6.41
N GLY A 22 -6.37 -11.09 -6.88
CA GLY A 22 -6.25 -10.51 -8.21
C GLY A 22 -6.87 -9.14 -8.40
N ARG A 23 -7.57 -8.59 -7.39
CA ARG A 23 -8.13 -7.23 -7.41
C ARG A 23 -7.03 -6.17 -7.33
N TRP A 24 -7.24 -5.06 -8.02
CA TRP A 24 -6.43 -3.87 -7.87
C TRP A 24 -6.90 -3.04 -6.69
N VAL A 25 -5.97 -2.66 -5.82
CA VAL A 25 -6.25 -1.91 -4.61
C VAL A 25 -5.31 -0.72 -4.51
N THR A 26 -5.82 0.39 -3.97
CA THR A 26 -4.99 1.51 -3.52
C THR A 26 -5.13 1.62 -2.01
N TYR A 27 -4.04 1.50 -1.29
CA TYR A 27 -4.00 1.49 0.18
C TYR A 27 -3.13 2.65 0.69
N VAL A 28 -3.49 3.19 1.86
CA VAL A 28 -2.73 4.23 2.55
C VAL A 28 -2.56 3.80 3.99
N GLY A 29 -1.33 3.82 4.47
CA GLY A 29 -1.00 3.37 5.82
C GLY A 29 0.37 3.87 6.28
N ILE A 30 0.65 3.67 7.56
CA ILE A 30 1.94 3.98 8.17
C ILE A 30 2.88 2.81 7.91
N VAL A 31 4.11 3.10 7.48
CA VAL A 31 5.09 2.02 7.31
C VAL A 31 5.72 1.64 8.65
N ILE A 32 5.58 0.38 9.03
CA ILE A 32 6.11 -0.14 10.30
C ILE A 32 7.29 -1.08 10.13
N CYS A 33 7.44 -1.73 8.97
CA CYS A 33 8.54 -2.66 8.73
C CYS A 33 8.99 -2.61 7.28
N ARG A 34 10.30 -2.81 7.08
CA ARG A 34 10.95 -2.95 5.77
C ARG A 34 11.97 -4.07 5.88
N GLN A 35 11.88 -5.06 5.00
CA GLN A 35 12.80 -6.19 4.98
C GLN A 35 13.30 -6.40 3.57
N HIS A 36 14.63 -6.44 3.43
CA HIS A 36 15.30 -6.72 2.17
C HIS A 36 16.19 -7.96 2.37
N PRO A 37 15.67 -9.18 2.17
CA PRO A 37 16.45 -10.38 2.39
C PRO A 37 17.58 -10.46 1.36
N GLY A 38 18.83 -10.62 1.82
CA GLY A 38 20.01 -10.65 0.94
C GLY A 38 20.00 -11.76 -0.11
N THR A 39 19.15 -12.77 0.04
CA THR A 39 19.02 -13.95 -0.85
C THR A 39 17.79 -13.93 -1.75
N ALA A 40 16.84 -12.99 -1.56
CA ALA A 40 15.50 -13.06 -2.18
C ALA A 40 15.41 -12.47 -3.59
N GLY A 41 16.42 -12.68 -4.45
CA GLY A 41 16.33 -12.38 -5.89
C GLY A 41 15.97 -10.92 -6.26
N GLY A 42 16.09 -9.98 -5.32
CA GLY A 42 15.69 -8.59 -5.51
C GLY A 42 14.30 -8.20 -4.97
N VAL A 43 13.65 -9.02 -4.15
CA VAL A 43 12.37 -8.64 -3.51
C VAL A 43 12.60 -7.83 -2.24
N THR A 44 11.78 -6.81 -2.02
CA THR A 44 11.65 -6.08 -0.75
C THR A 44 10.26 -6.28 -0.20
N PHE A 45 10.17 -6.61 1.08
CA PHE A 45 8.91 -6.69 1.83
C PHE A 45 8.73 -5.43 2.66
N LEU A 46 7.49 -4.95 2.71
CA LEU A 46 7.12 -3.75 3.45
C LEU A 46 5.79 -4.00 4.15
N THR A 47 5.69 -3.70 5.43
CA THR A 47 4.42 -3.82 6.17
C THR A 47 3.90 -2.42 6.48
N MET A 48 2.65 -2.17 6.09
CA MET A 48 1.92 -0.94 6.38
C MET A 48 0.76 -1.21 7.32
N GLU A 49 0.56 -0.35 8.31
CA GLU A 49 -0.55 -0.46 9.25
C GLU A 49 -1.54 0.71 9.14
N ASP A 50 -2.78 0.41 9.51
CA ASP A 50 -3.80 1.38 9.89
C ASP A 50 -4.48 0.90 11.19
N GLU A 51 -5.51 1.62 11.66
CA GLU A 51 -6.20 1.25 12.90
C GLU A 51 -6.98 -0.08 12.86
N THR A 52 -7.12 -0.71 11.68
CA THR A 52 -7.84 -1.98 11.49
C THR A 52 -6.91 -3.18 11.32
N GLY A 53 -5.60 -2.95 11.19
CA GLY A 53 -4.61 -4.01 11.07
C GLY A 53 -3.45 -3.62 10.17
N PHE A 54 -2.88 -4.62 9.47
CA PHE A 54 -1.73 -4.43 8.60
C PHE A 54 -1.92 -5.07 7.23
N VAL A 55 -1.20 -4.52 6.24
CA VAL A 55 -1.12 -4.99 4.86
C VAL A 55 0.35 -5.23 4.52
N ASN A 56 0.65 -6.45 4.07
CA ASN A 56 1.98 -6.82 3.62
C ASN A 56 2.13 -6.52 2.13
N LEU A 57 3.25 -5.89 1.77
CA LEU A 57 3.59 -5.53 0.42
C LEU A 57 4.78 -6.31 -0.08
N VAL A 58 4.72 -6.66 -1.36
CA VAL A 58 5.83 -7.24 -2.11
C VAL A 58 6.25 -6.23 -3.17
N ILE A 59 7.53 -5.87 -3.17
CA ILE A 59 8.09 -4.85 -4.05
C ILE A 59 9.28 -5.46 -4.79
N TRP A 60 9.15 -5.59 -6.11
CA TRP A 60 10.23 -6.07 -6.97
C TRP A 60 11.36 -5.04 -7.07
N ARG A 61 12.60 -5.52 -7.23
CA ARG A 61 13.83 -4.71 -7.24
C ARG A 61 13.72 -3.44 -8.07
N ARG A 62 13.31 -3.60 -9.33
CA ARG A 62 13.19 -2.49 -10.28
C ARG A 62 12.27 -1.40 -9.75
N LEU A 63 11.12 -1.79 -9.20
CA LEU A 63 10.15 -0.85 -8.65
C LEU A 63 10.66 -0.22 -7.35
N TYR A 64 11.32 -1.02 -6.49
CA TYR A 64 11.92 -0.50 -5.28
C TYR A 64 13.01 0.54 -5.59
N GLU A 65 13.85 0.29 -6.58
CA GLU A 65 14.88 1.22 -7.04
C GLU A 65 14.27 2.50 -7.62
N GLU A 66 13.21 2.38 -8.43
CA GLU A 66 12.47 3.53 -9.00
C GLU A 66 11.85 4.43 -7.92
N TYR A 67 11.24 3.83 -6.89
CA TYR A 67 10.54 4.56 -5.82
C TYR A 67 11.33 4.66 -4.52
N ARG A 68 12.65 4.36 -4.53
CA ARG A 68 13.50 4.20 -3.34
C ARG A 68 13.37 5.35 -2.35
N THR A 69 13.39 6.58 -2.86
CA THR A 69 13.29 7.79 -2.03
C THR A 69 11.95 7.87 -1.32
N VAL A 70 10.84 7.67 -2.03
CA VAL A 70 9.49 7.74 -1.45
C VAL A 70 9.28 6.61 -0.44
N ILE A 71 9.70 5.40 -0.82
CA ILE A 71 9.59 4.22 0.03
C ILE A 71 10.35 4.46 1.33
N ASN A 72 11.59 4.95 1.30
CA ASN A 72 12.42 5.04 2.52
C ASN A 72 12.17 6.27 3.39
N THR A 73 11.66 7.37 2.83
CA THR A 73 11.55 8.65 3.56
C THR A 73 10.13 9.01 4.00
N SER A 74 9.10 8.32 3.48
CA SER A 74 7.71 8.63 3.80
C SER A 74 7.22 7.76 4.96
N PRO A 75 6.87 8.34 6.13
CA PRO A 75 6.27 7.59 7.23
C PRO A 75 4.85 7.14 6.88
N LEU A 76 4.09 8.00 6.19
CA LEU A 76 2.79 7.68 5.61
C LEU A 76 2.95 7.43 4.12
N LEU A 77 2.57 6.25 3.66
CA LEU A 77 2.76 5.84 2.27
C LEU A 77 1.43 5.55 1.61
N CYS A 78 1.28 5.95 0.35
CA CYS A 78 0.19 5.49 -0.50
C CYS A 78 0.76 4.55 -1.55
N VAL A 79 0.11 3.40 -1.71
CA VAL A 79 0.51 2.36 -2.66
C VAL A 79 -0.67 1.89 -3.47
N ARG A 80 -0.46 1.67 -4.77
CA ARG A 80 -1.37 0.93 -5.63
C ARG A 80 -0.70 -0.36 -6.06
N GLY A 81 -1.46 -1.45 -6.01
CA GLY A 81 -0.98 -2.77 -6.36
C GLY A 81 -2.09 -3.75 -6.68
N LYS A 82 -1.71 -4.98 -6.97
CA LYS A 82 -2.62 -6.11 -7.19
C LYS A 82 -2.54 -7.07 -6.01
N LEU A 83 -3.69 -7.45 -5.47
CA LEU A 83 -3.74 -8.43 -4.40
C LEU A 83 -3.36 -9.81 -4.91
N GLN A 84 -2.54 -10.50 -4.13
CA GLN A 84 -2.20 -11.89 -4.28
C GLN A 84 -2.40 -12.59 -2.94
N SER A 85 -3.22 -13.64 -2.95
CA SER A 85 -3.43 -14.49 -1.78
C SER A 85 -2.69 -15.80 -2.01
N GLU A 86 -1.74 -16.11 -1.13
CA GLU A 86 -0.95 -17.35 -1.15
C GLU A 86 -0.93 -17.95 0.27
N ASP A 87 -1.26 -19.24 0.39
CA ASP A 87 -1.27 -19.98 1.66
C ASP A 87 -1.99 -19.27 2.83
N GLY A 88 -3.11 -18.60 2.53
CA GLY A 88 -3.92 -17.90 3.52
C GLY A 88 -3.40 -16.51 3.93
N THR A 89 -2.28 -16.06 3.36
CA THR A 89 -1.74 -14.70 3.57
C THR A 89 -2.04 -13.82 2.36
N VAL A 90 -2.51 -12.60 2.62
CA VAL A 90 -2.76 -11.60 1.57
C VAL A 90 -1.57 -10.67 1.44
N HIS A 91 -1.05 -10.56 0.22
CA HIS A 91 0.01 -9.66 -0.17
C HIS A 91 -0.49 -8.67 -1.22
N LEU A 92 -0.09 -7.41 -1.09
CA LEU A 92 -0.28 -6.42 -2.13
C LEU A 92 1.01 -6.33 -2.96
N ILE A 93 0.96 -6.81 -4.20
CA ILE A 93 2.08 -6.68 -5.14
C ILE A 93 2.09 -5.24 -5.63
N ALA A 94 3.09 -4.49 -5.19
CA ALA A 94 3.16 -3.05 -5.42
C ALA A 94 3.48 -2.73 -6.88
N GLU A 95 2.89 -1.64 -7.37
CA GLU A 95 3.07 -1.15 -8.76
C GLU A 95 3.34 0.35 -8.81
N LYS A 96 2.76 1.15 -7.90
CA LYS A 96 2.99 2.60 -7.83
C LYS A 96 2.97 3.09 -6.40
N PHE A 97 3.82 4.07 -6.09
CA PHE A 97 3.91 4.71 -4.78
C PHE A 97 3.74 6.23 -4.86
N TRP A 98 3.17 6.81 -3.81
CA TRP A 98 3.11 8.24 -3.57
C TRP A 98 3.33 8.53 -2.09
N ARG A 99 3.86 9.71 -1.78
CA ARG A 99 3.84 10.22 -0.39
C ARG A 99 2.39 10.35 0.06
N GLY A 100 2.09 9.82 1.25
CA GLY A 100 0.74 9.83 1.80
C GLY A 100 0.19 11.25 1.92
N GLU A 101 0.99 12.18 2.42
CA GLU A 101 0.60 13.58 2.64
C GLU A 101 0.21 14.27 1.33
N ALA A 102 1.00 14.08 0.27
CA ALA A 102 0.76 14.68 -1.05
C ALA A 102 -0.47 14.08 -1.75
N ARG A 103 -0.73 12.77 -1.58
CA ARG A 103 -1.89 12.09 -2.18
C ARG A 103 -3.17 12.37 -1.40
N LEU A 104 -3.11 12.40 -0.07
CA LEU A 104 -4.25 12.77 0.77
C LEU A 104 -4.69 14.22 0.50
N GLN A 105 -3.76 15.15 0.26
CA GLN A 105 -4.12 16.50 -0.20
C GLN A 105 -4.85 16.48 -1.55
N LYS A 106 -4.33 15.76 -2.56
CA LYS A 106 -4.93 15.71 -3.91
C LYS A 106 -6.29 15.03 -3.98
N ILE A 107 -6.52 13.95 -3.22
CA ILE A 107 -7.84 13.30 -3.18
C ILE A 107 -8.85 14.18 -2.40
N GLY A 108 -8.40 15.23 -1.67
CA GLY A 108 -9.30 16.20 -1.03
C GLY A 108 -9.98 17.14 -2.02
N THR A 109 -9.50 17.17 -3.26
CA THR A 109 -9.97 18.06 -4.33
C THR A 109 -10.81 17.33 -5.39
N GLN A 110 -10.74 16.01 -5.49
CA GLN A 110 -11.57 15.25 -6.43
C GLN A 110 -12.73 14.57 -5.71
N SER A 111 -13.82 15.34 -5.61
CA SER A 111 -15.17 14.87 -5.37
C SER A 111 -15.54 13.79 -6.39
N ARG A 112 -15.91 12.62 -5.87
CA ARG A 112 -16.93 11.67 -6.37
C ARG A 112 -17.15 11.62 -7.89
N ASP A 113 -16.73 10.53 -8.51
CA ASP A 113 -17.47 9.92 -9.63
C ASP A 113 -17.64 8.43 -9.33
N TYR A 114 -18.79 8.07 -8.76
CA TYR A 114 -19.30 6.71 -8.76
C TYR A 114 -20.27 6.59 -9.95
N ARG A 115 -20.12 5.53 -10.73
CA ARG A 115 -21.06 5.16 -11.79
C ARG A 115 -21.30 3.66 -11.73
#